data_AF-A0A6L6XW13-F1
#
_entry.id   AF-A0A6L6XW13-F1
#
_cell.length_a   1.000
_cell.length_b   1.000
_cell.length_c   1.000
_cell.angle_alpha   90.00
_cell.angle_beta   90.00
_cell.angle_gamma   90.00
#
_symmetry.space_group_name_H-M   'P 1'
#
loop_
_entity.id
_entity.type
_entity.pdbx_description
1 polymer ?
#
loop_
_entity_poly.entity_id
_entity_poly.type
_entity_poly.pdbx_seq_one_letter_code
_entity_poly.pdbx_strand_id
1 'polypeptide(L)'
;MTTDPLRTKASPWPFVGMAGMACVFFLYAASVLFAPWWLVVALLVVWAFLLVVACAWWTPHPRWVPWVPGVALVLWVAVVLSA
;
A
#
# COMPACT_ATOMS: atom_id res chain seq x y z
N MET A 1 8.52 31.26 25.20
CA MET A 1 8.27 29.89 24.72
C MET A 1 6.98 29.93 23.91
N THR A 2 7.07 30.23 22.63
CA THR A 2 5.91 30.42 21.75
C THR A 2 5.29 29.07 21.45
N THR A 3 4.13 28.78 22.04
CA THR A 3 3.24 27.73 21.55
C THR A 3 2.65 28.21 20.23
N ASP A 4 3.36 27.94 19.13
CA ASP A 4 2.88 28.27 17.79
C ASP A 4 1.67 27.37 17.46
N PRO A 5 0.44 27.92 17.36
CA PRO A 5 -0.75 27.15 17.07
C PRO A 5 -0.72 26.50 15.67
N LEU A 6 0.22 26.89 14.80
CA LEU A 6 0.36 26.37 13.44
C LEU A 6 1.14 25.06 13.37
N ARG A 7 1.84 24.64 14.43
CA ARG A 7 2.58 23.36 14.43
C ARG A 7 1.66 22.19 14.78
N THR A 8 0.60 22.01 14.00
CA THR A 8 -0.09 20.71 13.97
C THR A 8 0.88 19.72 13.34
N LYS A 9 1.47 18.84 14.14
CA LYS A 9 2.44 17.86 13.65
C LYS A 9 1.76 16.97 12.61
N ALA A 10 2.28 16.97 11.38
CA ALA A 10 1.85 16.05 10.35
C ALA A 10 2.03 14.60 10.84
N SER A 11 1.02 13.76 10.65
CA SER A 11 1.10 12.35 11.01
C SER A 11 2.14 11.65 10.11
N PRO A 12 3.06 10.83 10.66
CA PRO A 12 4.04 10.10 9.86
C PRO A 12 3.47 8.86 9.16
N TRP A 13 2.31 8.38 9.61
CA TRP A 13 1.73 7.10 9.16
C TRP A 13 1.42 7.00 7.65
N PRO A 14 0.95 8.05 6.96
CA PRO A 14 0.75 7.98 5.51
C PRO A 14 2.05 7.68 4.75
N PHE A 15 3.18 8.22 5.20
CA PHE A 15 4.48 7.93 4.59
C PHE A 15 4.90 6.47 4.77
N VAL A 16 4.68 5.91 5.97
CA VAL A 16 4.92 4.48 6.24
C VAL A 16 4.08 3.61 5.31
N GLY A 17 2.79 3.94 5.16
CA GLY A 17 1.90 3.19 4.29
C GLY A 17 2.24 3.31 2.81
N MET A 18 2.64 4.50 2.32
CA MET A 18 3.05 4.65 0.91
C MET A 18 4.39 3.98 0.61
N ALA A 19 5.35 4.02 1.54
CA ALA A 19 6.58 3.23 1.42
C ALA A 19 6.25 1.72 1.32
N GLY A 20 5.34 1.23 2.17
CA GLY A 20 4.83 -0.14 2.08
C GLY A 20 4.17 -0.44 0.72
N MET A 21 3.36 0.49 0.19
CA MET A 21 2.72 0.31 -1.13
C MET A 21 3.74 0.21 -2.26
N ALA A 22 4.82 0.99 -2.20
CA ALA A 22 5.93 0.88 -3.14
C ALA A 22 6.62 -0.48 -3.05
N CYS A 23 6.90 -0.98 -1.84
CA CYS A 23 7.49 -2.32 -1.66
C CYS A 23 6.59 -3.42 -2.25
N VAL A 24 5.28 -3.37 -1.98
CA VAL A 24 4.35 -4.39 -2.47
C VAL A 24 4.15 -4.31 -3.99
N PHE A 25 4.27 -3.13 -4.61
CA PHE A 25 4.30 -3.01 -6.07
C PHE A 25 5.39 -3.89 -6.69
N PHE A 26 6.62 -3.81 -6.16
CA PHE A 26 7.72 -4.61 -6.66
C PHE A 26 7.48 -6.11 -6.45
N LEU A 27 6.89 -6.52 -5.32
CA LEU A 27 6.52 -7.92 -5.09
C LEU A 27 5.52 -8.41 -6.16
N TYR A 28 4.49 -7.62 -6.44
CA TYR A 28 3.48 -7.97 -7.44
C TYR A 28 4.10 -8.02 -8.85
N ALA A 29 4.84 -6.98 -9.24
CA ALA A 29 5.47 -6.90 -10.56
C ALA A 29 6.51 -8.02 -10.78
N ALA A 30 7.34 -8.31 -9.78
CA ALA A 30 8.35 -9.36 -9.86
C ALA A 30 7.74 -10.77 -9.90
N SER A 31 6.45 -10.93 -9.59
CA SER A 31 5.78 -12.23 -9.65
C SER A 31 5.71 -12.80 -11.08
N VAL A 32 5.89 -11.98 -12.12
CA VAL A 32 6.00 -12.45 -13.51
C VAL A 32 7.15 -13.43 -13.75
N LEU A 33 8.14 -13.44 -12.85
CA LEU A 33 9.28 -14.37 -12.92
C LEU A 33 8.88 -15.82 -12.64
N PHE A 34 7.74 -16.06 -11.99
CA PHE A 34 7.31 -17.41 -11.58
C PHE A 34 5.81 -17.68 -11.71
N ALA A 35 4.98 -16.66 -11.94
CA ALA A 35 3.53 -16.78 -12.07
C ALA A 35 3.04 -16.40 -13.48
N PRO A 36 1.86 -16.90 -13.91
CA PRO A 36 1.27 -16.52 -15.19
C PRO A 36 1.04 -15.00 -15.31
N TRP A 37 1.35 -14.42 -16.47
CA TRP A 37 1.28 -12.96 -16.68
C TRP A 37 -0.11 -12.36 -16.40
N TRP A 38 -1.19 -13.10 -16.68
CA TRP A 38 -2.56 -12.62 -16.44
C TRP A 38 -2.86 -12.45 -14.95
N LEU A 39 -2.27 -13.30 -14.10
CA LEU A 39 -2.41 -13.26 -12.65
C LEU A 39 -1.61 -12.09 -12.07
N VAL A 40 -0.44 -11.79 -12.64
CA VAL A 40 0.34 -10.58 -12.33
C VAL A 40 -0.42 -9.31 -12.71
N VAL A 41 -1.06 -9.29 -13.89
CA VAL A 41 -1.91 -8.15 -14.30
C VAL A 41 -3.07 -7.97 -13.32
N ALA A 42 -3.75 -9.05 -12.92
CA ALA A 42 -4.83 -8.99 -11.92
C ALA A 42 -4.34 -8.45 -10.57
N LEU A 43 -3.19 -8.93 -10.08
CA LEU A 43 -2.53 -8.40 -8.89
C LEU A 43 -2.26 -6.90 -9.02
N LEU A 44 -1.67 -6.44 -10.13
CA LEU A 44 -1.35 -5.03 -10.34
C LEU A 44 -2.60 -4.13 -10.43
N VAL A 45 -3.71 -4.64 -10.97
CA VAL A 45 -5.01 -3.95 -10.94
C VAL A 45 -5.50 -3.79 -9.51
N VAL A 46 -5.44 -4.84 -8.69
CA VAL A 46 -5.79 -4.76 -7.27
C VAL A 46 -4.88 -3.79 -6.53
N TRP A 47 -3.58 -3.82 -6.80
CA TRP A 47 -2.63 -2.86 -6.23
C TRP A 47 -2.99 -1.41 -6.58
N ALA A 48 -3.35 -1.14 -7.83
CA ALA A 48 -3.75 0.20 -8.27
C ALA A 48 -5.00 0.68 -7.54
N PHE A 49 -5.99 -0.20 -7.35
CA PHE A 49 -7.16 0.10 -6.52
C PHE A 49 -6.77 0.43 -5.08
N LEU A 50 -5.91 -0.39 -4.46
CA LEU A 50 -5.42 -0.16 -3.10
C LEU A 50 -4.61 1.15 -3.00
N LEU A 51 -3.86 1.51 -4.04
CA LEU A 51 -3.16 2.80 -4.11
C LEU A 51 -4.15 3.96 -4.07
N VAL A 52 -5.24 3.89 -4.83
CA VAL A 52 -6.31 4.90 -4.79
C VAL A 52 -6.92 5.00 -3.39
N VAL A 53 -7.14 3.86 -2.72
CA VAL A 53 -7.61 3.84 -1.32
C VAL A 53 -6.59 4.50 -0.38
N ALA A 54 -5.31 4.18 -0.49
CA ALA A 54 -4.24 4.79 0.32
C ALA A 54 -4.17 6.31 0.11
N CYS A 55 -4.27 6.79 -1.13
CA CYS A 55 -4.34 8.21 -1.47
C CYS A 55 -5.60 8.88 -0.88
N ALA A 56 -6.76 8.24 -0.99
CA ALA A 56 -8.02 8.76 -0.46
C ALA A 56 -8.01 8.85 1.08
N TRP A 57 -7.30 7.94 1.76
CA TRP A 57 -7.18 7.91 3.22
C TRP A 57 -6.05 8.75 3.79
N TRP A 58 -5.16 9.27 2.93
CA TRP A 58 -3.96 10.02 3.32
C TRP A 58 -4.22 11.08 4.40
N THR A 59 -5.23 11.93 4.18
CA THR A 59 -5.62 13.00 5.12
C THR A 59 -6.71 12.59 6.10
N PRO A 60 -7.82 11.95 5.67
CA PRO A 60 -8.95 11.68 6.58
C PRO A 60 -8.65 10.56 7.58
N HIS A 61 -7.83 9.56 7.21
CA HIS A 61 -7.56 8.37 8.02
C HIS A 61 -6.06 7.98 8.01
N PRO A 62 -5.14 8.87 8.44
CA PRO A 62 -3.70 8.68 8.23
C PRO A 62 -3.13 7.43 8.92
N ARG A 63 -3.71 7.04 10.07
CA ARG A 63 -3.36 5.81 10.80
C ARG A 63 -3.83 4.52 10.10
N TRP A 64 -4.69 4.63 9.10
CA TRP A 64 -5.21 3.47 8.36
C TRP A 64 -4.39 3.14 7.12
N VAL A 65 -3.67 4.13 6.58
CA VAL A 65 -2.84 3.99 5.37
C VAL A 65 -1.82 2.84 5.48
N PRO A 66 -1.15 2.58 6.63
CA PRO A 66 -0.24 1.43 6.77
C PRO A 66 -0.92 0.05 6.67
N TRP A 67 -2.22 -0.05 6.90
CA TRP A 67 -2.94 -1.32 6.76
C TRP A 67 -3.17 -1.69 5.30
N VAL A 68 -3.20 -0.71 4.39
CA VAL A 68 -3.40 -0.92 2.95
C VAL A 68 -2.31 -1.83 2.35
N PRO A 69 -1.00 -1.55 2.49
CA PRO A 69 0.03 -2.47 2.03
C PRO A 69 0.06 -3.78 2.82
N GLY A 70 -0.42 -3.79 4.08
CA GLY A 70 -0.60 -5.03 4.85
C GLY A 70 -1.62 -5.96 4.20
N VAL A 71 -2.77 -5.44 3.80
CA VAL A 71 -3.80 -6.19 3.04
C VAL A 71 -3.24 -6.65 1.69
N ALA A 72 -2.52 -5.77 0.99
CA ALA A 72 -1.90 -6.12 -0.29
C ALA A 72 -0.88 -7.27 -0.14
N LEU A 73 -0.07 -7.26 0.92
CA LEU A 73 0.89 -8.32 1.21
C LEU A 73 0.18 -9.66 1.51
N VAL A 74 -0.85 -9.64 2.35
CA VAL A 74 -1.64 -10.84 2.68
C VAL A 74 -2.29 -11.43 1.42
N LEU A 75 -2.86 -10.58 0.55
CA LEU A 75 -3.44 -11.02 -0.72
C LEU A 75 -2.40 -11.72 -1.60
N TRP A 76 -1.19 -11.15 -1.71
CA TRP A 76 -0.12 -11.76 -2.50
C TRP A 76 0.31 -13.11 -1.95
N VAL A 77 0.48 -13.22 -0.63
CA VAL A 77 0.79 -14.51 0.01
C VAL A 77 -0.30 -15.53 -0.31
N ALA A 78 -1.58 -15.16 -0.18
CA ALA A 78 -2.69 -16.05 -0.50
C ALA A 78 -2.66 -16.51 -1.96
N VAL A 79 -2.42 -15.59 -2.89
CA VAL A 79 -2.34 -15.89 -4.33
C VAL A 79 -1.16 -16.83 -4.62
N VAL A 80 0.04 -16.53 -4.11
CA VAL A 80 1.24 -17.35 -4.33
C VAL A 80 1.11 -18.75 -3.74
N LEU A 81 0.46 -18.89 -2.58
CA LEU A 81 0.22 -20.20 -1.97
C LEU A 81 -0.89 -21.01 -2.66
N SER A 82 -1.73 -20.35 -3.47
CA SER A 82 -2.84 -20.99 -4.20
C SER A 82 -2.54 -21.29 -5.67
N ALA A 83 -1.42 -20.76 -6.19
CA ALA A 83 -0.97 -20.89 -7.57
C ALA A 83 -0.06 -22.13 -7.73
#